data_AF-A0A3D4FXQ2-F1
#
_entry.id   AF-A0A3D4FXQ2-F1
#
_cell.length_a   1.000
_cell.length_b   1.000
_cell.length_c   1.000
_cell.angle_alpha   90.00
_cell.angle_beta   90.00
_cell.angle_gamma   90.00
#
_symmetry.space_group_name_H-M   'P 1'
#
loop_
_entity.id
_entity.type
_entity.pdbx_description
1 polymer ?
#
loop_
_entity_poly.entity_id
_entity_poly.type
_entity_poly.pdbx_seq_one_letter_code
_entity_poly.pdbx_strand_id
1 'polypeptide(L)'
;MPRRSLVRGCRRSVFLLVSAAVLVSPPLVVAQGAPTGQSYAAPRTPDGQPDLQGFWSNQTYTRLERPSGVDKEFYTAEEVAAIQSGAASREGAQTEPGTIPDVHYDFTQFGLDRSQAALAENLRTSLIVDPPDGRLPPVNSAGRRRAAEREAAQERLGGRWDSAESNQLDDRCIIMAGVGPPLMNTGYNS
;
A
#
# COMPACT_ATOMS: atom_id res chain seq x y z
N MET A 1 -82.36 -59.19 19.83
CA MET A 1 -83.12 -58.56 20.94
C MET A 1 -82.33 -58.74 22.24
N PRO A 2 -82.31 -57.81 23.22
CA PRO A 2 -82.96 -56.50 23.27
C PRO A 2 -82.05 -55.28 23.56
N ARG A 3 -82.57 -54.12 23.13
CA ARG A 3 -82.54 -52.76 23.71
C ARG A 3 -81.57 -52.44 24.87
N ARG A 4 -80.87 -51.30 24.75
CA ARG A 4 -81.28 -50.03 25.42
C ARG A 4 -80.42 -48.84 24.98
N SER A 5 -81.12 -47.81 24.55
CA SER A 5 -80.62 -46.45 24.28
C SER A 5 -80.44 -45.70 25.59
N LEU A 6 -79.35 -44.94 25.74
CA LEU A 6 -79.16 -43.96 26.82
C LEU A 6 -78.52 -42.71 26.24
N VAL A 7 -79.38 -41.74 25.95
CA VAL A 7 -79.04 -40.35 25.67
C VAL A 7 -78.55 -39.70 26.97
N ARG A 8 -77.35 -39.12 26.96
CA ARG A 8 -76.93 -38.11 27.94
C ARG A 8 -76.33 -36.93 27.20
N GLY A 9 -77.00 -35.80 27.33
CA GLY A 9 -76.63 -34.55 26.68
C GLY A 9 -75.63 -33.71 27.47
N CYS A 10 -75.28 -32.60 26.80
CA CYS A 10 -74.87 -31.31 27.34
C CYS A 10 -73.47 -31.20 27.96
N ARG A 11 -72.52 -30.63 27.20
CA ARG A 11 -72.12 -29.20 27.29
C ARG A 11 -70.91 -28.96 26.39
N ARG A 12 -71.07 -28.16 25.33
CA ARG A 12 -69.94 -27.63 24.55
C ARG A 12 -69.41 -26.40 25.27
N SER A 13 -68.25 -26.54 25.92
CA SER A 13 -67.49 -25.40 26.44
C SER A 13 -66.74 -24.75 25.29
N VAL A 14 -67.12 -23.51 24.95
CA VAL A 14 -66.38 -22.65 24.02
C VAL A 14 -65.21 -22.04 24.80
N PHE A 15 -63.99 -22.45 24.49
CA PHE A 15 -62.79 -21.78 24.99
C PHE A 15 -62.45 -20.59 24.07
N LEU A 16 -62.59 -19.38 24.61
CA LEU A 16 -62.10 -18.14 24.01
C LEU A 16 -60.57 -18.14 24.07
N LEU A 17 -59.92 -18.22 22.90
CA LEU A 17 -58.48 -17.99 22.75
C LEU A 17 -58.23 -16.47 22.74
N VAL A 18 -57.59 -15.95 23.79
CA VAL A 18 -57.05 -14.58 23.83
C VAL A 18 -55.64 -14.62 23.28
N SER A 19 -55.45 -14.12 22.06
CA SER A 19 -54.13 -13.97 21.43
C SER A 19 -53.42 -12.76 22.03
N ALA A 20 -52.37 -12.99 22.83
CA ALA A 20 -51.45 -11.95 23.28
C ALA A 20 -50.39 -11.70 22.19
N ALA A 21 -50.40 -10.52 21.58
CA ALA A 21 -49.36 -10.09 20.65
C ALA A 21 -48.09 -9.72 21.41
N VAL A 22 -47.05 -10.56 21.31
CA VAL A 22 -45.71 -10.27 21.82
C VAL A 22 -44.95 -9.48 20.74
N LEU A 23 -44.68 -8.20 21.03
CA LEU A 23 -43.78 -7.35 20.26
C LEU A 23 -42.34 -7.87 20.41
N VAL A 24 -41.83 -8.56 19.38
CA VAL A 24 -40.42 -8.96 19.30
C VAL A 24 -39.61 -7.76 18.81
N SER A 25 -38.83 -7.14 19.69
CA SER A 25 -37.82 -6.15 19.30
C SER A 25 -36.61 -6.88 18.69
N PRO A 26 -36.08 -6.46 17.52
CA PRO A 26 -34.85 -7.03 16.99
C PRO A 26 -33.68 -6.63 17.92
N PRO A 27 -32.71 -7.54 18.17
CA PRO A 27 -31.53 -7.18 18.93
C PRO A 27 -30.73 -6.11 18.17
N LEU A 28 -30.31 -5.06 18.89
CA LEU A 28 -29.30 -4.13 18.41
C LEU A 28 -28.04 -4.94 18.10
N VAL A 29 -27.70 -5.08 16.82
CA VAL A 29 -26.39 -5.55 16.40
C VAL A 29 -25.42 -4.40 16.68
N VAL A 30 -24.77 -4.45 17.84
CA VAL A 30 -23.56 -3.66 18.08
C VAL A 30 -22.53 -4.18 17.10
N ALA A 31 -22.16 -3.37 16.10
CA ALA A 31 -21.03 -3.64 15.23
C ALA A 31 -19.79 -3.80 16.12
N GLN A 32 -19.37 -5.04 16.34
CA GLN A 32 -18.08 -5.32 16.94
C GLN A 32 -17.04 -4.85 15.93
N GLY A 33 -16.40 -3.71 16.22
CA GLY A 33 -15.22 -3.28 15.48
C GLY A 33 -14.23 -4.46 15.45
N ALA A 34 -13.73 -4.77 14.25
CA ALA A 34 -12.74 -5.80 14.07
C ALA A 34 -11.57 -5.61 15.07
N PRO A 35 -11.01 -6.69 15.64
CA PRO A 35 -9.87 -6.57 16.53
C PRO A 35 -8.74 -5.84 15.80
N THR A 36 -8.33 -4.70 16.33
CA THR A 36 -7.09 -4.03 15.92
C THR A 36 -5.96 -5.05 16.06
N GLY A 37 -5.25 -5.29 14.96
CA GLY A 37 -4.24 -6.34 14.82
C GLY A 37 -3.26 -6.40 15.99
N GLN A 38 -2.78 -7.62 16.28
CA GLN A 38 -1.76 -7.83 17.30
C GLN A 38 -0.60 -6.84 17.10
N SER A 39 -0.21 -6.16 18.17
CA SER A 39 0.96 -5.29 18.15
C SER A 39 2.19 -6.13 17.81
N TYR A 40 2.81 -5.84 16.66
CA TYR A 40 4.04 -6.51 16.25
C TYR A 40 5.13 -6.30 17.30
N ALA A 41 5.67 -7.40 17.83
CA ALA A 41 6.83 -7.39 18.72
C ALA A 41 8.08 -7.70 17.91
N ALA A 42 8.94 -6.69 17.71
CA ALA A 42 10.20 -6.87 16.99
C ALA A 42 11.11 -7.88 17.73
N PRO A 43 11.74 -8.83 17.02
CA PRO A 43 12.76 -9.69 17.61
C PRO A 43 13.88 -8.84 18.21
N ARG A 44 14.58 -9.38 19.21
CA ARG A 44 15.66 -8.69 19.89
C ARG A 44 16.94 -9.49 19.87
N THR A 45 18.05 -8.78 19.75
CA THR A 45 19.40 -9.33 19.92
C THR A 45 19.64 -9.73 21.39
N PRO A 46 20.69 -10.53 21.71
CA PRO A 46 21.00 -10.93 23.09
C PRO A 46 21.25 -9.77 24.06
N ASP A 47 21.68 -8.61 23.56
CA ASP A 47 21.88 -7.37 24.31
C ASP A 47 20.60 -6.49 24.38
N GLY A 48 19.48 -6.96 23.84
CA GLY A 48 18.15 -6.37 24.00
C GLY A 48 17.78 -5.27 23.00
N GLN A 49 18.60 -5.03 21.97
CA GLN A 49 18.29 -4.10 20.88
C GLN A 49 17.30 -4.74 19.88
N PRO A 50 16.53 -3.96 19.11
CA PRO A 50 15.78 -4.49 17.99
C PRO A 50 16.71 -5.21 17.00
N ASP A 51 16.36 -6.44 16.67
CA ASP A 51 17.08 -7.22 15.66
C ASP A 51 16.65 -6.76 14.27
N LEU A 52 17.55 -6.07 13.58
CA LEU A 52 17.36 -5.58 12.22
C LEU A 52 18.15 -6.42 11.20
N GLN A 53 18.59 -7.63 11.56
CA GLN A 53 19.24 -8.53 10.63
C GLN A 53 18.24 -9.04 9.57
N GLY A 54 18.71 -9.18 8.32
CA GLY A 54 17.89 -9.68 7.22
C GLY A 54 18.27 -9.08 5.88
N PHE A 55 17.46 -9.43 4.87
CA PHE A 55 17.52 -8.82 3.55
C PHE A 55 16.54 -7.65 3.50
N TRP A 56 17.08 -6.46 3.26
CA TRP A 56 16.31 -5.24 3.12
C TRP A 56 16.29 -4.83 1.66
N SER A 57 15.12 -4.49 1.16
CA SER A 57 14.93 -3.99 -0.20
C SER A 57 13.97 -2.81 -0.17
N ASN A 58 14.19 -1.85 -1.07
CA ASN A 58 13.25 -0.75 -1.29
C ASN A 58 12.32 -1.03 -2.49
N GLN A 59 12.32 -2.28 -3.01
CA GLN A 59 11.49 -2.68 -4.13
C GLN A 59 10.01 -2.53 -3.82
N THR A 60 9.29 -1.73 -4.60
CA THR A 60 7.87 -1.46 -4.39
C THR A 60 7.19 -0.93 -5.65
N TYR A 61 5.92 -1.28 -5.81
CA TYR A 61 5.00 -0.64 -6.76
C TYR A 61 4.18 0.49 -6.13
N THR A 62 4.25 0.66 -4.81
CA THR A 62 3.61 1.78 -4.11
C THR A 62 4.32 3.07 -4.48
N ARG A 63 3.57 4.06 -4.97
CA ARG A 63 4.13 5.36 -5.36
C ARG A 63 4.49 6.19 -4.13
N LEU A 64 5.46 7.09 -4.27
CA LEU A 64 5.80 8.05 -3.22
C LEU A 64 4.58 8.85 -2.80
N GLU A 65 3.94 9.50 -3.77
CA GLU A 65 2.75 10.32 -3.60
C GLU A 65 1.48 9.62 -4.09
N ARG A 66 0.36 9.93 -3.45
CA ARG A 66 -0.94 9.38 -3.83
C ARG A 66 -1.33 9.84 -5.24
N PRO A 67 -1.82 8.95 -6.11
CA PRO A 67 -2.29 9.34 -7.44
C PRO A 67 -3.42 10.39 -7.38
N SER A 68 -3.49 11.24 -8.40
CA SER A 68 -4.59 12.19 -8.57
C SER A 68 -5.93 11.47 -8.73
N GLY A 69 -6.96 11.95 -8.02
CA GLY A 69 -8.29 11.33 -8.03
C GLY A 69 -8.43 10.10 -7.12
N VAL A 70 -7.41 9.77 -6.33
CA VAL A 70 -7.46 8.71 -5.31
C VAL A 70 -7.47 9.39 -3.93
N ASP A 71 -8.57 9.24 -3.19
CA ASP A 71 -8.73 9.87 -1.87
C ASP A 71 -8.66 8.87 -0.71
N LYS A 72 -8.62 7.58 -1.03
CA LYS A 72 -8.53 6.50 -0.04
C LYS A 72 -7.08 6.23 0.38
N GLU A 73 -6.90 5.85 1.64
CA GLU A 73 -5.59 5.49 2.20
C GLU A 73 -5.10 4.13 1.68
N PHE A 74 -6.02 3.19 1.43
CA PHE A 74 -5.71 1.83 0.98
C PHE A 74 -6.49 1.45 -0.28
N TYR A 75 -5.82 0.74 -1.17
CA TYR A 75 -6.43 -0.06 -2.22
C TYR A 75 -6.96 -1.39 -1.68
N THR A 76 -7.87 -2.03 -2.41
CA THR A 76 -8.18 -3.45 -2.18
C THR A 76 -7.05 -4.33 -2.71
N ALA A 77 -7.00 -5.58 -2.27
CA ALA A 77 -6.00 -6.54 -2.74
C ALA A 77 -6.09 -6.75 -4.27
N GLU A 78 -7.30 -6.76 -4.82
CA GLU A 78 -7.56 -6.91 -6.25
C GLU A 78 -7.04 -5.71 -7.04
N GLU A 79 -7.22 -4.50 -6.52
CA GLU A 79 -6.70 -3.28 -7.15
C GLU A 79 -5.18 -3.26 -7.16
N VAL A 80 -4.54 -3.64 -6.04
CA VAL A 80 -3.08 -3.75 -5.97
C VAL A 80 -2.58 -4.81 -6.94
N ALA A 81 -3.20 -5.99 -6.98
CA ALA A 81 -2.83 -7.05 -7.92
C ALA A 81 -2.94 -6.58 -9.38
N ALA A 82 -3.99 -5.83 -9.73
CA ALA A 82 -4.15 -5.27 -11.07
C ALA A 82 -3.08 -4.22 -11.40
N ILE A 83 -2.75 -3.34 -10.45
CA ILE A 83 -1.69 -2.34 -10.61
C ILE A 83 -0.33 -3.01 -10.80
N GLN A 84 -0.01 -4.00 -9.96
CA GLN A 84 1.24 -4.75 -10.00
C GLN A 84 1.36 -5.55 -11.29
N SER A 85 0.31 -6.28 -11.68
CA SER A 85 0.29 -7.04 -12.93
C SER A 85 0.48 -6.13 -14.15
N GLY A 86 -0.24 -5.01 -14.21
CA GLY A 86 -0.07 -4.05 -15.30
C GLY A 86 1.32 -3.41 -15.33
N ALA A 87 1.94 -3.18 -14.17
CA ALA A 87 3.32 -2.69 -14.08
C ALA A 87 4.33 -3.75 -14.53
N ALA A 88 4.20 -4.98 -14.04
CA ALA A 88 5.04 -6.11 -14.41
C ALA A 88 4.96 -6.41 -15.92
N SER A 89 3.77 -6.32 -16.53
CA SER A 89 3.64 -6.50 -17.99
C SER A 89 4.36 -5.42 -18.80
N ARG A 90 4.41 -4.18 -18.31
CA ARG A 90 5.19 -3.10 -18.95
C ARG A 90 6.68 -3.28 -18.74
N GLU A 91 7.08 -3.74 -17.56
CA GLU A 91 8.47 -4.10 -17.26
C GLU A 91 8.94 -5.24 -18.17
N GLY A 92 8.14 -6.28 -18.42
CA GLY A 92 8.52 -7.37 -19.33
C GLY A 92 8.61 -7.00 -20.83
N ALA A 93 8.16 -5.81 -21.23
CA ALA A 93 8.12 -5.37 -22.64
C ALA A 93 9.25 -4.37 -22.98
N GLN A 94 10.48 -4.63 -22.53
CA GLN A 94 11.56 -3.63 -22.61
C GLN A 94 12.11 -3.38 -24.03
N THR A 95 12.13 -4.38 -24.91
CA THR A 95 12.90 -4.28 -26.16
C THR A 95 12.07 -4.61 -27.40
N GLU A 96 12.03 -3.67 -28.34
CA GLU A 96 11.58 -3.90 -29.72
C GLU A 96 12.81 -3.86 -30.64
N PRO A 97 13.02 -4.86 -31.52
CA PRO A 97 14.21 -4.92 -32.37
C PRO A 97 14.46 -3.63 -33.17
N GLY A 98 15.70 -3.12 -33.11
CA GLY A 98 16.13 -1.92 -33.84
C GLY A 98 15.78 -0.59 -33.17
N THR A 99 15.36 -0.59 -31.91
CA THR A 99 15.11 0.63 -31.11
C THR A 99 16.26 0.94 -30.15
N ILE A 100 16.36 2.18 -29.63
CA ILE A 100 17.37 2.52 -28.61
C ILE A 100 17.28 1.59 -27.37
N PRO A 101 16.08 1.24 -26.86
CA PRO A 101 15.94 0.23 -25.80
C PRO A 101 16.50 -1.15 -26.15
N ASP A 102 16.54 -1.56 -27.42
CA ASP A 102 17.09 -2.84 -27.89
C ASP A 102 18.59 -3.00 -27.60
N VAL A 103 19.33 -1.88 -27.47
CA VAL A 103 20.77 -1.87 -27.15
C VAL A 103 21.01 -1.75 -25.64
N HIS A 104 19.96 -1.56 -24.85
CA HIS A 104 20.03 -1.45 -23.39
C HIS A 104 20.05 -2.84 -22.74
N TYR A 105 20.39 -2.90 -21.43
CA TYR A 105 20.36 -4.15 -20.69
C TYR A 105 18.96 -4.78 -20.73
N ASP A 106 18.90 -6.08 -20.96
CA ASP A 106 17.69 -6.86 -20.71
C ASP A 106 17.59 -7.11 -19.20
N PHE A 107 16.73 -6.33 -18.53
CA PHE A 107 16.57 -6.37 -17.08
C PHE A 107 16.04 -7.72 -16.60
N THR A 108 15.32 -8.43 -17.49
CA THR A 108 14.75 -9.75 -17.18
C THR A 108 15.83 -10.82 -17.00
N GLN A 109 16.99 -10.68 -17.65
CA GLN A 109 18.09 -11.64 -17.54
C GLN A 109 18.79 -11.60 -16.17
N PHE A 110 18.76 -10.44 -15.51
CA PHE A 110 19.53 -10.19 -14.30
C PHE A 110 18.68 -10.06 -13.03
N GLY A 111 17.37 -10.27 -13.12
CA GLY A 111 16.48 -10.12 -11.96
C GLY A 111 16.35 -8.67 -11.50
N LEU A 112 16.51 -7.70 -12.41
CA LEU A 112 16.56 -6.28 -12.08
C LEU A 112 15.19 -5.59 -12.12
N ASP A 113 14.18 -6.25 -12.69
CA ASP A 113 12.81 -5.76 -12.64
C ASP A 113 12.19 -6.04 -11.27
N ARG A 114 11.36 -5.09 -10.81
CA ARG A 114 10.55 -5.24 -9.59
C ARG A 114 9.72 -6.52 -9.60
N SER A 115 9.21 -6.89 -10.77
CA SER A 115 8.39 -8.09 -10.96
C SER A 115 9.13 -9.40 -10.68
N GLN A 116 10.46 -9.37 -10.63
CA GLN A 116 11.32 -10.53 -10.36
C GLN A 116 11.80 -10.60 -8.90
N ALA A 117 11.51 -9.57 -8.10
CA ALA A 117 11.88 -9.49 -6.70
C ALA A 117 10.71 -9.86 -5.77
N ALA A 118 11.03 -10.35 -4.57
CA ALA A 118 10.05 -10.44 -3.50
C ALA A 118 9.72 -9.03 -3.01
N LEU A 119 8.44 -8.67 -3.05
CA LEU A 119 7.97 -7.35 -2.63
C LEU A 119 7.36 -7.42 -1.24
N ALA A 120 7.65 -6.42 -0.42
CA ALA A 120 6.87 -6.18 0.78
C ALA A 120 5.48 -5.68 0.36
N GLU A 121 4.47 -6.54 0.50
CA GLU A 121 3.11 -6.20 0.10
C GLU A 121 2.58 -5.02 0.93
N ASN A 122 2.05 -4.01 0.23
CA ASN A 122 1.53 -2.80 0.84
C ASN A 122 0.29 -2.34 0.07
N LEU A 123 -0.85 -2.30 0.76
CA LEU A 123 -2.11 -1.84 0.20
C LEU A 123 -2.25 -0.31 0.18
N ARG A 124 -1.30 0.44 0.75
CA ARG A 124 -1.37 1.90 0.77
C ARG A 124 -1.35 2.47 -0.64
N THR A 125 -2.10 3.54 -0.82
CA THR A 125 -2.12 4.28 -2.09
C THR A 125 -0.89 5.18 -2.28
N SER A 126 -0.08 5.37 -1.23
CA SER A 126 1.15 6.18 -1.20
C SER A 126 2.13 5.70 -0.13
N LEU A 127 3.43 5.96 -0.31
CA LEU A 127 4.45 5.80 0.73
C LEU A 127 4.38 6.91 1.78
N ILE A 128 4.00 8.13 1.36
CA ILE A 128 3.70 9.23 2.28
C ILE A 128 2.40 8.91 3.00
N VAL A 129 2.47 8.86 4.33
CA VAL A 129 1.33 8.62 5.22
C VAL A 129 0.86 9.87 5.94
N ASP A 130 1.79 10.82 6.15
CA ASP A 130 1.55 12.13 6.74
C ASP A 130 2.25 13.18 5.85
N PRO A 131 1.51 14.12 5.25
CA PRO A 131 0.08 14.41 5.41
C PRO A 131 -0.88 13.30 4.95
N PRO A 132 -2.12 13.22 5.50
CA PRO A 132 -3.09 12.16 5.18
C PRO A 132 -3.51 12.10 3.72
N ASP A 133 -3.32 13.17 2.95
CA ASP A 133 -3.55 13.21 1.50
C ASP A 133 -2.46 12.42 0.72
N GLY A 134 -1.41 11.97 1.40
CA GLY A 134 -0.34 11.16 0.86
C GLY A 134 0.53 11.91 -0.13
N ARG A 135 0.64 13.24 -0.02
CA ARG A 135 1.38 14.09 -0.95
C ARG A 135 2.50 14.86 -0.27
N LEU A 136 3.49 15.27 -1.04
CA LEU A 136 4.52 16.15 -0.53
C LEU A 136 3.91 17.51 -0.21
N PRO A 137 4.16 18.07 1.00
CA PRO A 137 3.77 19.43 1.30
C PRO A 137 4.41 20.41 0.31
N PRO A 138 3.73 21.52 -0.04
CA PRO A 138 4.33 22.55 -0.87
C PRO A 138 5.65 23.05 -0.29
N VAL A 139 6.65 23.25 -1.16
CA VAL A 139 7.97 23.73 -0.74
C VAL A 139 7.82 25.06 -0.01
N ASN A 140 8.35 25.15 1.21
CA ASN A 140 8.30 26.37 2.01
C ASN A 140 9.37 27.40 1.58
N SER A 141 9.33 28.61 2.15
CA SER A 141 10.27 29.69 1.82
C SER A 141 11.73 29.30 2.06
N ALA A 142 12.03 28.57 3.14
CA ALA A 142 13.37 28.09 3.43
C ALA A 142 13.86 27.07 2.39
N GLY A 143 12.98 26.17 1.93
CA GLY A 143 13.26 25.23 0.87
C GLY A 143 13.57 25.93 -0.46
N ARG A 144 12.78 26.94 -0.83
CA ARG A 144 13.06 27.78 -2.01
C ARG A 144 14.40 28.49 -1.92
N ARG A 145 14.74 29.07 -0.76
CA ARG A 145 16.05 29.71 -0.54
C ARG A 145 17.20 28.73 -0.74
N ARG A 146 17.16 27.55 -0.11
CA ARG A 146 18.20 26.52 -0.28
C ARG A 146 18.33 26.05 -1.73
N ALA A 147 17.22 25.93 -2.46
CA ALA A 147 17.26 25.56 -3.87
C ALA A 147 17.98 26.64 -4.70
N ALA A 148 17.61 27.91 -4.52
CA ALA A 148 18.25 29.05 -5.20
C ALA A 148 19.74 29.19 -4.84
N GLU A 149 20.11 28.95 -3.57
CA GLU A 149 21.51 28.96 -3.14
C GLU A 149 22.34 27.86 -3.82
N ARG A 150 21.77 26.65 -3.99
CA ARG A 150 22.42 25.54 -4.71
C ARG A 150 22.56 25.84 -6.20
N GLU A 151 21.53 26.39 -6.81
CA GLU A 151 21.55 26.78 -8.23
C GLU A 151 22.62 27.85 -8.48
N ALA A 152 22.62 28.92 -7.69
CA ALA A 152 23.65 29.97 -7.79
C ALA A 152 25.06 29.45 -7.48
N ALA A 153 25.21 28.44 -6.62
CA ALA A 153 26.49 27.78 -6.39
C ALA A 153 26.95 26.97 -7.60
N GLN A 154 26.04 26.25 -8.25
CA GLN A 154 26.34 25.50 -9.47
C GLN A 154 26.72 26.42 -10.62
N GLU A 155 26.03 27.54 -10.80
CA GLU A 155 26.35 28.53 -11.84
C GLU A 155 27.78 29.08 -11.72
N ARG A 156 28.27 29.27 -10.49
CA ARG A 156 29.65 29.72 -10.24
C ARG A 156 30.71 28.69 -10.63
N LEU A 157 30.34 27.41 -10.70
CA LEU A 157 31.24 26.31 -11.08
C LEU A 157 31.28 26.08 -12.60
N GLY A 158 30.36 26.68 -13.37
CA GLY A 158 30.26 26.50 -14.81
C GLY A 158 29.39 25.30 -15.21
N GLY A 159 29.58 24.79 -16.43
CA GLY A 159 28.93 23.59 -16.92
C GLY A 159 29.33 22.36 -16.12
N ARG A 160 28.42 21.37 -16.03
CA ARG A 160 28.62 20.13 -15.25
C ARG A 160 30.00 19.48 -15.47
N TRP A 161 30.50 19.54 -16.70
CA TRP A 161 31.73 18.87 -17.15
C TRP A 161 32.92 19.80 -17.36
N ASP A 162 32.81 21.07 -16.99
CA ASP A 162 33.86 22.06 -17.24
C ASP A 162 35.07 21.88 -16.29
N SER A 163 34.86 21.24 -15.13
CA SER A 163 35.90 20.96 -14.13
C SER A 163 35.57 19.73 -13.27
N ALA A 164 36.56 19.22 -12.53
CA ALA A 164 36.31 18.15 -11.56
C ALA A 164 35.42 18.63 -10.39
N GLU A 165 35.47 19.92 -10.08
CA GLU A 165 34.68 20.59 -9.05
C GLU A 165 33.22 20.78 -9.46
N SER A 166 32.92 20.90 -10.76
CA SER A 166 31.55 21.05 -11.29
C SER A 166 30.79 19.74 -11.46
N ASN A 167 31.49 18.60 -11.40
CA ASN A 167 30.90 17.26 -11.48
C ASN A 167 29.88 17.02 -10.34
N GLN A 168 28.75 16.41 -10.66
CA GLN A 168 27.69 16.12 -9.68
C GLN A 168 28.04 14.90 -8.80
N LEU A 169 27.24 14.66 -7.77
CA LEU A 169 27.51 13.62 -6.77
C LEU A 169 27.51 12.20 -7.36
N ASP A 170 26.71 11.99 -8.41
CA ASP A 170 26.62 10.74 -9.18
C ASP A 170 27.88 10.53 -10.02
N ASP A 171 28.39 11.58 -10.69
CA ASP A 171 29.63 11.52 -11.50
C ASP A 171 30.87 11.21 -10.66
N ARG A 172 30.80 11.60 -9.40
CA ARG A 172 31.87 11.42 -8.42
C ARG A 172 31.71 10.12 -7.62
N CYS A 173 30.72 9.29 -7.96
CA CYS A 173 30.38 8.05 -7.25
C CYS A 173 30.15 8.24 -5.74
N ILE A 174 29.68 9.42 -5.32
CA ILE A 174 29.42 9.73 -3.90
C ILE A 174 28.01 9.28 -3.52
N ILE A 175 27.00 9.69 -4.30
CA ILE A 175 25.59 9.34 -4.12
C ILE A 175 24.98 9.14 -5.50
N MET A 176 24.45 7.95 -5.76
CA MET A 176 23.69 7.66 -6.98
C MET A 176 22.21 8.02 -6.83
N ALA A 177 21.48 8.05 -7.95
CA ALA A 177 20.04 8.19 -7.95
C ALA A 177 19.39 7.12 -7.05
N GLY A 178 18.40 7.52 -6.24
CA GLY A 178 17.67 6.61 -5.34
C GLY A 178 18.35 6.33 -4.00
N VAL A 179 19.61 6.74 -3.82
CA VAL A 179 20.38 6.52 -2.59
C VAL A 179 20.19 7.67 -1.60
N GLY A 180 20.11 7.34 -0.31
CA GLY A 180 19.92 8.28 0.80
C GLY A 180 18.46 8.33 1.28
N PRO A 181 18.17 8.94 2.45
CA PRO A 181 16.80 8.99 2.98
C PRO A 181 15.89 10.00 2.24
N PRO A 182 14.64 9.63 1.87
CA PRO A 182 14.14 8.25 1.84
C PRO A 182 14.76 7.48 0.68
N LEU A 183 15.10 6.20 0.91
CA LEU A 183 15.60 5.34 -0.16
C LEU A 183 14.48 5.19 -1.18
N MET A 184 14.74 5.61 -2.41
CA MET A 184 13.75 5.58 -3.48
C MET A 184 14.06 4.41 -4.41
N ASN A 185 13.01 3.71 -4.80
CA ASN A 185 13.10 2.74 -5.86
C ASN A 185 13.37 3.45 -7.19
N THR A 186 14.54 3.21 -7.75
CA THR A 186 14.97 3.73 -9.06
C THR A 186 15.16 2.61 -10.09
N GLY A 187 14.60 1.42 -9.82
CA GLY A 187 14.76 0.22 -10.64
C GLY A 187 16.09 -0.47 -10.38
N TYR A 188 17.17 0.06 -10.95
CA TYR A 188 18.52 -0.50 -10.74
C TYR A 188 19.00 -0.27 -9.30
N ASN A 189 19.52 -1.33 -8.67
CA ASN A 189 20.08 -1.32 -7.31
C ASN A 189 19.08 -0.88 -6.20
N SER A 190 17.83 -1.36 -6.33
CA SER A 190 16.68 -1.14 -5.43
C SER A 190 16.32 -2.38 -4.61
#